data_AF-A0A0A7M5D1-F1
#
_entry.id   AF-A0A0A7M5D1-F1
#
_cell.length_a   1.000
_cell.length_b   1.000
_cell.length_c   1.000
_cell.angle_alpha   90.00
_cell.angle_beta   90.00
_cell.angle_gamma   90.00
#
_symmetry.space_group_name_H-M   'P 1'
#
loop_
_entity.id
_entity.type
_entity.pdbx_description
1 polymer ?
#
loop_
_entity_poly.entity_id
_entity_poly.type
_entity_poly.pdbx_seq_one_letter_code
_entity_poly.pdbx_strand_id
1 'polypeptide(L)'
;DTLLVDVCLAALHEGAAIRGDHDKYKQSNEDSQLCTMLARSFADIGDIIRGKDLYRGNNGKDKLEENLKTIFGHIYEELKKDPTKKVEAEKRYKDDREKNYYKLREDWWYANRRQVWKAIRCCAPTDAKYFIKNTCSDGKSSAEQKCRCISGDVPTYFDYVPQFLRWFEEWAER
;
A
#
# COMPACT_ATOMS: atom_id res chain seq x y z
N ASP A 1 -17.84 7.07 2.77
CA ASP A 1 -16.45 7.55 2.69
C ASP A 1 -15.89 7.24 1.31
N THR A 2 -15.11 8.15 0.73
CA THR A 2 -14.46 8.01 -0.59
C THR A 2 -12.98 7.65 -0.49
N LEU A 3 -12.44 7.44 0.72
CA LEU A 3 -11.01 7.21 0.97
C LEU A 3 -10.39 6.14 0.04
N LEU A 4 -11.09 5.03 -0.21
CA LEU A 4 -10.58 3.99 -1.10
C LEU A 4 -10.36 4.49 -2.53
N VAL A 5 -11.27 5.34 -3.04
CA VAL A 5 -11.17 5.91 -4.39
C VAL A 5 -9.96 6.83 -4.46
N ASP A 6 -9.79 7.70 -3.47
CA ASP A 6 -8.67 8.64 -3.41
C ASP A 6 -7.32 7.91 -3.30
N VAL A 7 -7.25 6.87 -2.46
CA VAL A 7 -6.05 6.02 -2.33
C VAL A 7 -5.76 5.25 -3.62
N CYS A 8 -6.78 4.70 -4.28
CA CYS A 8 -6.59 4.03 -5.57
C CYS A 8 -6.13 5.01 -6.66
N LEU A 9 -6.65 6.23 -6.66
CA LEU A 9 -6.25 7.27 -7.62
C LEU A 9 -4.79 7.68 -7.40
N ALA A 10 -4.40 7.91 -6.14
CA ALA A 10 -3.02 8.20 -5.78
C ALA A 10 -2.07 7.06 -6.20
N ALA A 11 -2.45 5.82 -5.89
CA ALA A 11 -1.70 4.64 -6.29
C ALA A 11 -1.55 4.51 -7.82
N LEU A 12 -2.60 4.81 -8.58
CA LEU A 12 -2.57 4.78 -10.04
C LEU A 12 -1.60 5.83 -10.61
N HIS A 13 -1.61 7.05 -10.08
CA HIS A 13 -0.66 8.10 -10.49
C HIS A 13 0.78 7.76 -10.12
N GLU A 14 1.01 7.26 -8.90
CA GLU A 14 2.31 6.80 -8.43
C GLU A 14 2.89 5.71 -9.35
N GLY A 15 2.08 4.69 -9.65
CA GLY A 15 2.50 3.61 -10.56
C GLY A 15 2.79 4.09 -11.98
N ALA A 16 2.07 5.10 -12.48
CA ALA A 16 2.33 5.71 -13.77
C ALA A 16 3.65 6.50 -13.79
N ALA A 17 3.94 7.24 -12.71
CA ALA A 17 5.19 7.98 -12.54
C ALA A 17 6.39 7.04 -12.48
N ILE A 18 6.35 6.01 -11.63
CA ILE A 18 7.40 5.00 -11.50
C ILE A 18 7.70 4.32 -12.84
N ARG A 19 6.66 3.97 -13.61
CA ARG A 19 6.85 3.43 -14.95
C ARG A 19 7.56 4.42 -15.87
N GLY A 20 7.09 5.66 -15.91
CA GLY A 20 7.66 6.70 -16.76
C GLY A 20 9.14 6.96 -16.46
N ASP A 21 9.53 6.89 -15.19
CA ASP A 21 10.93 7.01 -14.80
C ASP A 21 11.72 5.72 -15.06
N HIS A 22 11.13 4.55 -14.79
CA HIS A 22 11.72 3.25 -15.14
C HIS A 22 12.10 3.18 -16.62
N ASP A 23 11.19 3.58 -17.52
CA ASP A 23 11.41 3.56 -18.96
C ASP A 23 12.61 4.44 -19.39
N LYS A 24 12.87 5.54 -18.67
CA LYS A 24 14.03 6.41 -18.93
C LYS A 24 15.35 5.75 -18.52
N TYR A 25 15.36 5.02 -17.39
CA TYR A 25 16.58 4.46 -16.80
C TYR A 25 16.84 2.99 -17.18
N LYS A 26 15.89 2.32 -17.84
CA LYS A 26 16.03 0.93 -18.32
C LYS A 26 17.20 0.74 -19.29
N GLN A 27 17.55 1.78 -20.05
CA GLN A 27 18.69 1.74 -20.97
C GLN A 27 20.05 1.76 -20.25
N SER A 28 20.08 2.27 -19.01
CA SER A 28 21.30 2.38 -18.19
C SER A 28 21.41 1.33 -17.09
N ASN A 29 20.30 0.71 -16.66
CA ASN A 29 20.26 -0.31 -15.61
C ASN A 29 19.37 -1.49 -16.01
N GLU A 30 20.01 -2.51 -16.57
CA GLU A 30 19.37 -3.73 -17.07
C GLU A 30 18.66 -4.54 -15.95
N ASP A 31 19.14 -4.39 -14.70
CA ASP A 31 18.58 -5.03 -13.50
C ASP A 31 17.37 -4.32 -12.89
N SER A 32 16.95 -3.15 -13.41
CA SER A 32 15.84 -2.40 -12.83
C SER A 32 14.51 -3.15 -12.97
N GLN A 33 13.98 -3.64 -11.86
CA GLN A 33 12.75 -4.43 -11.84
C GLN A 33 11.55 -3.56 -11.45
N LEU A 34 10.80 -3.10 -12.45
CA LEU A 34 9.61 -2.26 -12.28
C LEU A 34 8.65 -2.79 -11.20
N CYS A 35 8.39 -4.10 -11.16
CA CYS A 35 7.49 -4.68 -10.18
C CYS A 35 8.00 -4.54 -8.74
N THR A 36 9.33 -4.56 -8.52
CA THR A 36 9.96 -4.32 -7.22
C THR A 36 9.76 -2.87 -6.77
N MET A 37 9.96 -1.90 -7.67
CA MET A 37 9.71 -0.49 -7.36
C MET A 37 8.24 -0.23 -7.04
N LEU A 38 7.32 -0.80 -7.83
CA LEU A 38 5.89 -0.72 -7.53
C LEU A 38 5.54 -1.34 -6.18
N ALA A 39 6.20 -2.43 -5.80
CA ALA A 39 6.01 -3.08 -4.49
C ALA A 39 6.52 -2.24 -3.32
N ARG A 40 7.63 -1.51 -3.50
CA ARG A 40 8.17 -0.55 -2.50
C ARG A 40 7.21 0.62 -2.30
N SER A 41 6.80 1.30 -3.37
CA SER A 41 5.84 2.41 -3.26
C SER A 41 4.48 1.96 -2.72
N PHE A 42 4.01 0.75 -3.07
CA PHE A 42 2.81 0.17 -2.47
C PHE A 42 2.93 0.01 -0.94
N ALA A 43 4.09 -0.44 -0.45
CA ALA A 43 4.33 -0.58 0.98
C ALA A 43 4.38 0.77 1.69
N ASP A 44 4.96 1.79 1.07
CA ASP A 44 4.99 3.16 1.62
C ASP A 44 3.61 3.81 1.66
N ILE A 45 2.78 3.64 0.62
CA ILE A 45 1.36 4.03 0.67
C ILE A 45 0.66 3.33 1.84
N GLY A 46 0.92 2.03 2.03
CA GLY A 46 0.38 1.28 3.16
C GLY A 46 0.81 1.84 4.52
N ASP A 47 2.07 2.23 4.68
CA ASP A 47 2.57 2.84 5.91
C ASP A 47 2.00 4.23 6.17
N ILE A 48 1.78 5.05 5.13
CA ILE A 48 1.09 6.34 5.25
C ILE A 48 -0.34 6.13 5.76
N ILE A 49 -1.12 5.25 5.13
CA ILE A 49 -2.51 5.00 5.53
C ILE A 49 -2.60 4.45 6.96
N ARG A 50 -1.65 3.59 7.34
CA ARG A 50 -1.60 2.98 8.67
C ARG A 50 -1.01 3.88 9.75
N GLY A 51 -0.52 5.07 9.40
CA GLY A 51 0.13 5.99 10.34
C GLY A 51 1.47 5.45 10.87
N LYS A 52 2.14 4.59 10.10
CA LYS A 52 3.44 3.97 10.40
C LYS A 52 4.60 4.60 9.64
N ASP A 53 4.31 5.46 8.67
CA ASP A 53 5.32 6.13 7.87
C ASP A 53 6.26 6.97 8.77
N LEU A 54 7.57 6.79 8.60
CA LEU A 54 8.63 7.38 9.39
C LEU A 54 9.18 8.67 8.77
N TYR A 55 8.73 9.08 7.59
CA TYR A 55 9.21 10.30 6.94
C TYR A 55 8.97 11.52 7.83
N ARG A 56 10.01 12.27 8.21
CA ARG A 56 9.88 13.44 9.12
C ARG A 56 10.07 14.79 8.42
N GLY A 57 9.98 14.82 7.10
CA GLY A 57 10.10 16.06 6.33
C GLY A 57 8.90 16.99 6.54
N ASN A 58 9.17 18.30 6.67
CA ASN A 58 8.14 19.31 6.90
C ASN A 58 7.46 19.76 5.60
N ASN A 59 6.84 18.81 4.88
CA ASN A 59 6.23 19.02 3.56
C ASN A 59 4.70 18.80 3.57
N GLY A 60 4.03 19.13 4.68
CA GLY A 60 2.59 18.93 4.81
C GLY A 60 2.16 17.53 5.26
N LYS A 61 3.10 16.69 5.70
CA LYS A 61 2.81 15.37 6.29
C LYS A 61 1.87 15.49 7.51
N ASP A 62 2.11 16.46 8.38
CA ASP A 62 1.27 16.66 9.57
C ASP A 62 -0.19 16.91 9.18
N LYS A 63 -0.42 17.72 8.14
CA LYS A 63 -1.75 17.97 7.59
C LYS A 63 -2.37 16.71 6.98
N LEU A 64 -1.58 15.90 6.27
CA LEU A 64 -2.06 14.62 5.74
C LEU A 64 -2.47 13.66 6.86
N GLU A 65 -1.64 13.56 7.90
CA GLU A 65 -1.89 12.67 9.03
C GLU A 65 -3.12 13.12 9.85
N GLU A 66 -3.28 14.42 10.07
CA GLU A 66 -4.48 15.02 10.69
C GLU A 66 -5.74 14.74 9.86
N ASN A 67 -5.66 14.87 8.54
CA ASN A 67 -6.77 14.55 7.64
C ASN A 67 -7.13 13.06 7.70
N LEU A 68 -6.13 12.17 7.64
CA LEU A 68 -6.35 10.72 7.77
C LEU A 68 -6.98 10.39 9.12
N LYS A 69 -6.49 10.97 10.22
CA LYS A 69 -7.08 10.79 11.54
C LYS A 69 -8.55 11.21 11.59
N THR A 70 -8.88 12.33 10.95
CA THR A 70 -10.25 12.84 10.85
C THR A 70 -11.14 11.90 10.04
N ILE A 71 -10.67 11.45 8.88
CA ILE A 71 -11.38 10.48 8.01
C ILE A 71 -11.64 9.18 8.77
N PHE A 72 -10.62 8.59 9.40
CA PHE A 72 -10.80 7.36 10.19
C PHE A 72 -11.71 7.56 11.40
N GLY A 73 -11.75 8.76 11.98
CA GLY A 73 -12.74 9.13 12.98
C GLY A 73 -14.17 9.07 12.43
N HIS A 74 -14.41 9.62 11.24
CA HIS A 74 -15.71 9.52 10.57
C HIS A 74 -16.07 8.07 10.21
N ILE A 75 -15.14 7.27 9.68
CA ILE A 75 -15.35 5.85 9.40
C ILE A 75 -15.78 5.10 10.67
N TYR A 76 -15.10 5.35 11.79
CA TYR A 76 -15.47 4.73 13.07
C TYR A 76 -16.88 5.10 13.53
N GLU A 77 -17.27 6.37 13.43
CA GLU A 77 -18.63 6.81 13.78
C GLU A 77 -19.68 6.20 12.84
N GLU A 78 -19.41 6.10 11.54
CA GLU A 78 -20.30 5.43 10.58
C GLU A 78 -20.46 3.94 10.89
N LEU A 79 -19.39 3.23 11.28
CA LEU A 79 -19.47 1.83 11.70
C LEU A 79 -20.38 1.62 12.91
N LYS A 80 -20.45 2.59 13.82
CA LYS A 80 -21.34 2.53 14.99
C LYS A 80 -22.80 2.86 14.67
N LYS A 81 -23.09 3.52 13.54
CA LYS A 81 -24.47 3.78 13.10
C LYS A 81 -25.17 2.51 12.65
N ASP A 82 -24.42 1.53 12.13
CA ASP A 82 -24.93 0.21 11.77
C ASP A 82 -25.08 -0.66 13.04
N PRO A 83 -26.31 -1.00 13.48
CA PRO A 83 -26.53 -1.77 14.70
C PRO A 83 -25.86 -3.15 14.69
N THR A 84 -25.67 -3.73 13.50
CA THR A 84 -25.04 -5.06 13.34
C THR A 84 -23.54 -5.02 13.56
N LYS A 85 -22.89 -3.88 13.27
CA LYS A 85 -21.43 -3.69 13.38
C LYS A 85 -21.02 -2.95 14.63
N LYS A 86 -21.93 -2.17 15.23
CA LYS A 86 -21.65 -1.33 16.40
C LYS A 86 -20.96 -2.08 17.53
N VAL A 87 -21.52 -3.21 17.96
CA VAL A 87 -20.98 -3.99 19.09
C VAL A 87 -19.56 -4.50 18.79
N GLU A 88 -19.31 -4.97 17.58
CA GLU A 88 -17.99 -5.45 17.17
C GLU A 88 -16.99 -4.29 17.03
N ALA A 89 -17.38 -3.19 16.40
CA ALA A 89 -16.55 -2.01 16.23
C ALA A 89 -16.17 -1.38 17.57
N GLU A 90 -17.12 -1.24 18.50
CA GLU A 90 -16.85 -0.76 19.86
C GLU A 90 -15.94 -1.72 20.62
N LYS A 91 -16.13 -3.04 20.51
CA LYS A 91 -15.27 -4.03 21.17
C LYS A 91 -13.85 -4.05 20.61
N ARG A 92 -13.70 -4.00 19.28
CA ARG A 92 -12.41 -4.14 18.58
C ARG A 92 -11.57 -2.86 18.64
N TYR A 93 -12.22 -1.70 18.50
CA TYR A 93 -11.56 -0.39 18.36
C TYR A 93 -11.76 0.55 19.56
N LYS A 94 -12.24 0.06 20.71
CA LYS A 94 -12.56 0.86 21.91
C LYS A 94 -11.48 1.90 22.28
N ASP A 95 -10.25 1.44 22.40
CA ASP A 95 -9.10 2.25 22.84
C ASP A 95 -8.28 2.79 21.66
N ASP A 96 -8.78 2.59 20.44
CA ASP A 96 -8.05 2.90 19.21
C ASP A 96 -8.17 4.39 18.85
N ARG A 97 -9.27 5.03 19.24
CA ARG A 97 -9.53 6.46 19.02
C ARG A 97 -8.43 7.36 19.58
N GLU A 98 -7.99 7.08 20.81
CA GLU A 98 -6.90 7.82 21.47
C GLU A 98 -5.53 7.50 20.87
N LYS A 99 -5.43 6.34 20.22
CA LYS A 99 -4.24 5.81 19.55
C LYS A 99 -4.31 6.01 18.04
N ASN A 100 -4.89 7.11 17.57
CA ASN A 100 -4.89 7.46 16.14
C ASN A 100 -5.53 6.41 15.21
N TYR A 101 -6.45 5.60 15.73
CA TYR A 101 -7.18 4.57 14.98
C TYR A 101 -6.27 3.50 14.34
N TYR A 102 -5.11 3.18 14.94
CA TYR A 102 -4.15 2.25 14.34
C TYR A 102 -4.74 0.89 13.97
N LYS A 103 -5.56 0.27 14.83
CA LYS A 103 -6.20 -1.02 14.51
C LYS A 103 -7.19 -0.89 13.36
N LEU A 104 -8.03 0.14 13.37
CA LEU A 104 -8.99 0.39 12.30
C LEU A 104 -8.28 0.65 10.97
N ARG A 105 -7.16 1.39 10.98
CA ARG A 105 -6.33 1.65 9.80
C ARG A 105 -5.68 0.38 9.25
N GLU A 106 -5.17 -0.49 10.12
CA GLU A 106 -4.63 -1.81 9.74
C GLU A 106 -5.69 -2.69 9.08
N ASP A 107 -6.86 -2.80 9.71
CA ASP A 107 -7.96 -3.61 9.19
C ASP A 107 -8.49 -3.05 7.87
N TRP A 108 -8.55 -1.72 7.75
CA TRP A 108 -8.91 -1.05 6.50
C TRP A 108 -7.88 -1.32 5.40
N TRP A 109 -6.58 -1.23 5.69
CA TRP A 109 -5.55 -1.55 4.71
C TRP A 109 -5.66 -3.01 4.28
N TYR A 110 -5.75 -3.95 5.22
CA TYR A 110 -5.90 -5.38 4.92
C TYR A 110 -7.10 -5.67 4.00
N ALA A 111 -8.25 -5.03 4.27
CA ALA A 111 -9.46 -5.20 3.46
C ALA A 111 -9.32 -4.63 2.03
N ASN A 112 -8.50 -3.58 1.84
CA ASN A 112 -8.46 -2.82 0.60
C ASN A 112 -7.17 -2.98 -0.22
N ARG A 113 -6.09 -3.53 0.37
CA ARG A 113 -4.74 -3.60 -0.22
C ARG A 113 -4.72 -4.28 -1.60
N ARG A 114 -5.60 -5.25 -1.85
CA ARG A 114 -5.75 -5.88 -3.18
C ARG A 114 -6.22 -4.89 -4.26
N GLN A 115 -7.14 -3.99 -3.92
CA GLN A 115 -7.63 -2.97 -4.86
C GLN A 115 -6.57 -1.90 -5.12
N VAL A 116 -5.88 -1.46 -4.07
CA VAL A 116 -4.75 -0.52 -4.18
C VAL A 116 -3.62 -1.12 -5.04
N TRP A 117 -3.29 -2.40 -4.85
CA TRP A 117 -2.31 -3.10 -5.68
C TRP A 117 -2.75 -3.18 -7.15
N LYS A 118 -4.03 -3.42 -7.41
CA LYS A 118 -4.59 -3.41 -8.77
C LYS A 118 -4.44 -2.02 -9.42
N ALA A 119 -4.62 -0.95 -8.66
CA ALA A 119 -4.49 0.41 -9.14
C ALA A 119 -3.03 0.77 -9.48
N ILE A 120 -2.08 0.53 -8.56
CA ILE A 120 -0.67 0.90 -8.77
C ILE A 120 -0.03 0.17 -9.94
N ARG A 121 -0.37 -1.12 -10.14
CA ARG A 121 0.18 -1.89 -11.26
C ARG A 121 -0.57 -1.70 -12.58
N CYS A 122 -1.58 -0.84 -12.63
CA CYS A 122 -2.43 -0.67 -13.82
C CYS A 122 -1.62 -0.33 -15.08
N CYS A 123 -0.61 0.52 -14.88
CA CYS A 123 0.29 0.99 -15.92
C CYS A 123 1.42 0.02 -16.27
N ALA A 124 1.69 -1.01 -15.47
CA ALA A 124 2.79 -1.94 -15.70
C ALA A 124 2.63 -2.69 -17.05
N PRO A 125 3.73 -2.93 -17.78
CA PRO A 125 3.69 -3.66 -19.03
C PRO A 125 3.44 -5.17 -18.78
N THR A 126 2.95 -5.85 -19.81
CA THR A 126 2.53 -7.25 -19.73
C THR A 126 3.69 -8.22 -19.59
N ASP A 127 4.90 -7.81 -19.90
CA ASP A 127 6.13 -8.60 -19.73
C ASP A 127 6.86 -8.25 -18.42
N ALA A 128 6.35 -7.32 -17.61
CA ALA A 128 6.94 -6.99 -16.31
C ALA A 128 6.91 -8.20 -15.38
N LYS A 129 8.12 -8.61 -14.96
CA LYS A 129 8.34 -9.70 -14.01
C LYS A 129 8.71 -9.14 -12.64
N TYR A 130 8.29 -9.85 -11.60
CA TYR A 130 8.70 -9.58 -10.23
C TYR A 130 9.96 -10.38 -9.89
N PHE A 131 10.91 -9.77 -9.20
CA PHE A 131 12.21 -10.40 -8.92
C PHE A 131 12.07 -11.59 -7.98
N ILE A 132 11.17 -11.47 -7.00
CA ILE A 132 10.88 -12.53 -6.06
C ILE A 132 10.10 -13.60 -6.82
N LYS A 133 10.76 -14.74 -7.06
CA LYS A 133 10.14 -15.93 -7.64
C LYS A 133 9.26 -16.60 -6.60
N ASN A 134 8.21 -17.29 -7.06
CA ASN A 134 7.33 -18.11 -6.20
C ASN A 134 6.54 -17.31 -5.15
N THR A 135 6.19 -16.06 -5.42
CA THR A 135 5.41 -15.23 -4.47
C THR A 135 3.92 -15.52 -4.44
N CYS A 136 3.42 -16.29 -5.40
CA CYS A 136 2.01 -16.54 -5.60
C CYS A 136 1.67 -18.01 -5.29
N SER A 137 0.40 -18.27 -4.97
CA SER A 137 -0.12 -19.63 -4.71
C SER A 137 0.70 -20.41 -3.67
N ASP A 138 1.02 -19.80 -2.53
CA ASP A 138 1.80 -20.40 -1.43
C ASP A 138 3.15 -20.96 -1.89
N GLY A 139 3.91 -20.21 -2.67
CA GLY A 139 5.23 -20.67 -3.13
C GLY A 139 5.20 -21.44 -4.46
N LYS A 140 4.05 -21.58 -5.12
CA LYS A 140 3.90 -22.45 -6.28
C LYS A 140 3.94 -21.73 -7.63
N SER A 141 3.81 -20.40 -7.64
CA SER A 141 3.84 -19.62 -8.87
C SER A 141 4.47 -18.25 -8.68
N SER A 142 4.96 -17.65 -9.76
CA SER A 142 5.52 -16.29 -9.75
C SER A 142 4.48 -15.26 -10.18
N ALA A 143 4.72 -14.00 -9.83
CA ALA A 143 3.91 -12.91 -10.36
C ALA A 143 4.25 -12.67 -11.83
N GLU A 144 3.23 -12.66 -12.68
CA GLU A 144 3.35 -12.54 -14.13
C GLU A 144 2.36 -11.48 -14.65
N GLN A 145 2.54 -11.06 -15.91
CA GLN A 145 1.60 -10.20 -16.64
C GLN A 145 1.07 -8.98 -15.87
N LYS A 146 1.89 -7.92 -15.80
CA LYS A 146 1.63 -6.69 -15.03
C LYS A 146 1.72 -6.91 -13.51
N CYS A 147 2.81 -7.54 -13.07
CA CYS A 147 3.15 -7.69 -11.65
C CYS A 147 2.02 -8.29 -10.79
N ARG A 148 1.33 -9.34 -11.25
CA ARG A 148 0.20 -9.93 -10.50
C ARG A 148 0.33 -11.44 -10.32
N CYS A 149 -0.24 -11.92 -9.23
CA CYS A 149 -0.65 -13.32 -9.14
C CYS A 149 -1.89 -13.56 -10.01
N ILE A 150 -2.03 -14.77 -10.56
CA ILE A 150 -3.22 -15.18 -11.35
C ILE A 150 -4.50 -15.05 -10.49
N SER A 151 -4.41 -15.36 -9.20
CA SER A 151 -5.49 -15.22 -8.21
C SER A 151 -5.91 -13.76 -7.95
N GLY A 152 -5.15 -12.78 -8.44
CA GLY A 152 -5.34 -11.36 -8.11
C GLY A 152 -4.77 -10.97 -6.74
N ASP A 153 -4.08 -11.89 -6.06
CA ASP A 153 -3.38 -11.59 -4.82
C ASP A 153 -2.22 -10.60 -5.03
N VAL A 154 -1.94 -9.87 -3.96
CA VAL A 154 -0.75 -9.01 -3.87
C VAL A 154 0.46 -9.95 -3.75
N PRO A 155 1.40 -9.93 -4.71
CA PRO A 155 2.55 -10.84 -4.73
C PRO A 155 3.63 -10.43 -3.72
N THR A 156 3.34 -9.52 -2.80
CA THR A 156 4.31 -8.99 -1.86
C THR A 156 3.71 -8.89 -0.46
N TYR A 157 4.58 -9.08 0.52
CA TYR A 157 4.34 -8.80 1.93
C TYR A 157 5.21 -7.62 2.40
N PHE A 158 5.81 -6.84 1.49
CA PHE A 158 6.63 -5.68 1.84
C PHE A 158 5.86 -4.67 2.69
N ASP A 159 4.56 -4.51 2.47
CA ASP A 159 3.70 -3.70 3.35
C ASP A 159 3.59 -4.25 4.78
N TYR A 160 4.10 -5.43 5.11
CA TYR A 160 4.21 -5.91 6.50
C TYR A 160 5.64 -5.99 7.01
N VAL A 161 6.63 -5.62 6.19
CA VAL A 161 8.03 -5.47 6.60
C VAL A 161 8.23 -4.06 7.15
N PRO A 162 8.90 -3.85 8.30
CA PRO A 162 9.17 -2.51 8.83
C PRO A 162 9.86 -1.58 7.81
N GLN A 163 9.39 -0.33 7.69
CA GLN A 163 9.86 0.64 6.68
C GLN A 163 11.38 0.82 6.69
N PHE A 164 12.01 0.88 7.86
CA PHE A 164 13.46 0.99 7.98
C PHE A 164 14.22 -0.11 7.22
N LEU A 165 13.77 -1.36 7.30
CA LEU A 165 14.41 -2.49 6.62
C LEU A 165 14.23 -2.42 5.10
N ARG A 166 13.08 -1.90 4.63
CA ARG A 166 12.82 -1.72 3.20
C ARG A 166 13.67 -0.62 2.60
N TRP A 167 13.76 0.52 3.30
CA TRP A 167 14.64 1.61 2.88
C TRP A 167 16.08 1.12 2.88
N PHE A 168 16.55 0.44 3.93
CA PHE A 168 17.92 -0.09 3.98
C PHE A 168 18.26 -0.99 2.79
N GLU A 169 17.36 -1.90 2.39
CA GLU A 169 17.52 -2.71 1.19
C GLU A 169 17.59 -1.85 -0.09
N GLU A 170 16.67 -0.88 -0.26
CA GLU A 170 16.66 0.00 -1.42
C GLU A 170 17.94 0.83 -1.56
N TRP A 171 18.49 1.33 -0.44
CA TRP A 171 19.76 2.05 -0.43
C TRP A 171 20.95 1.16 -0.80
N ALA A 172 20.88 -0.14 -0.48
CA ALA A 172 21.93 -1.11 -0.79
C ALA A 172 21.91 -1.59 -2.25
N GLU A 173 20.79 -1.43 -2.96
CA GLU A 173 20.64 -1.76 -4.38
C GLU A 173 21.08 -0.65 -5.34
N ARG A 174 21.43 0.53 -4.82
CA ARG A 174 22.01 1.65 -5.58
C ARG A 174 23.53 1.57 -5.65
#